data_AF-D4GL09-F1
#
_entry.id   AF-D4GL09-F1
#
_cell.length_a   1.000
_cell.length_b   1.000
_cell.length_c   1.000
_cell.angle_alpha   90.00
_cell.angle_beta   90.00
_cell.angle_gamma   90.00
#
_symmetry.space_group_name_H-M   'P 1'
#
loop_
_entity.id
_entity.type
_entity.pdbx_description
1 polymer ?
#
loop_
_entity_poly.entity_id
_entity_poly.type
_entity_poly.pdbx_seq_one_letter_code
_entity_poly.pdbx_strand_id
1 'polypeptide(L)'
;MRQFRHDKSPVSVRRPGRTLRSSSERSPSVYRRDRARISLFLTRCDIQRVKKPQPEARCWFLARHVLIISRNLFPVAHFLSHTDWLGYLFMSEKYVVTWDMLQIHARKLAQRLLPVEQWKGIIAVSRGGLVPASLLARELGIRYVDTVCISSYDHDHQREMKVLKRAEGDGEGFIVIDDLVDTGGTAQAIREMYPKARFCTIFAKPAGRELVDDYIVDIPQNTWIEQPWDMGVVYIPPIVKS
;
A
#
# COMPACT_ATOMS: atom_id res chain seq x y z
N MET A 1 -62.62 12.53 -30.19
CA MET A 1 -63.43 11.90 -31.26
C MET A 1 -62.52 10.89 -31.98
N ARG A 2 -62.91 9.60 -31.97
CA ARG A 2 -62.32 8.41 -32.67
C ARG A 2 -60.88 8.00 -32.24
N GLN A 3 -60.68 7.05 -31.33
CA GLN A 3 -60.80 5.57 -31.40
C GLN A 3 -60.04 4.89 -32.56
N PHE A 4 -58.97 4.18 -32.21
CA PHE A 4 -58.60 2.90 -32.81
C PHE A 4 -58.42 1.87 -31.68
N ARG A 5 -59.28 0.86 -31.67
CA ARG A 5 -59.12 -0.39 -30.91
C ARG A 5 -58.47 -1.41 -31.84
N HIS A 6 -57.53 -2.20 -31.34
CA HIS A 6 -57.57 -3.64 -31.62
C HIS A 6 -57.14 -4.42 -30.37
N ASP A 7 -58.02 -5.35 -30.05
CA ASP A 7 -58.07 -6.31 -28.98
C ASP A 7 -57.26 -7.57 -29.38
N LYS A 8 -56.54 -8.19 -28.43
CA LYS A 8 -56.69 -9.62 -28.08
C LYS A 8 -55.77 -10.02 -26.92
N SER A 9 -56.36 -10.80 -26.03
CA SER A 9 -56.00 -11.15 -24.65
C SER A 9 -54.94 -12.28 -24.54
N PRO A 10 -54.51 -12.66 -23.31
CA PRO A 10 -53.28 -13.41 -23.07
C PRO A 10 -53.46 -14.93 -23.12
N VAL A 11 -52.42 -15.65 -23.55
CA VAL A 11 -52.37 -17.11 -23.46
C VAL A 11 -51.84 -17.53 -22.09
N SER A 12 -52.72 -18.12 -21.28
CA SER A 12 -52.40 -18.82 -20.04
C SER A 12 -52.16 -20.31 -20.32
N VAL A 13 -51.05 -20.88 -19.84
CA VAL A 13 -50.87 -22.33 -19.75
C VAL A 13 -50.70 -22.72 -18.28
N ARG A 14 -51.67 -23.46 -17.74
CA ARG A 14 -51.66 -24.07 -16.40
C ARG A 14 -51.07 -25.49 -16.45
N ARG A 15 -50.47 -25.87 -15.31
CA ARG A 15 -49.74 -27.11 -14.95
C ARG A 15 -50.63 -28.38 -14.89
N PRO A 16 -50.02 -29.55 -14.70
CA PRO A 16 -50.10 -30.23 -13.40
C PRO A 16 -48.70 -30.75 -12.96
N GLY A 17 -48.29 -30.81 -11.68
CA GLY A 17 -49.01 -31.32 -10.52
C GLY A 17 -48.53 -32.76 -10.22
N ARG A 18 -47.42 -32.91 -9.47
CA ARG A 18 -47.07 -34.16 -8.76
C ARG A 18 -46.60 -33.83 -7.35
N THR A 19 -47.43 -34.19 -6.38
CA THR A 19 -47.11 -34.35 -4.96
C THR A 19 -47.43 -35.79 -4.59
N LEU A 20 -46.54 -36.42 -3.81
CA LEU A 20 -46.65 -37.61 -2.95
C LEU A 20 -45.19 -37.96 -2.58
N ARG A 21 -44.77 -38.31 -1.38
CA ARG A 21 -45.32 -38.34 -0.01
C ARG A 21 -44.10 -38.58 0.89
N SER A 22 -44.19 -38.17 2.15
CA SER A 22 -43.25 -38.39 3.24
C SER A 22 -43.05 -39.85 3.62
N SER A 23 -41.82 -40.22 4.01
CA SER A 23 -41.48 -41.34 4.93
C SER A 23 -39.98 -41.24 5.25
N SER A 24 -39.60 -40.71 6.41
CA SER A 24 -39.33 -41.46 7.65
C SER A 24 -37.95 -42.14 7.68
N GLU A 25 -37.13 -41.68 8.62
CA GLU A 25 -36.18 -42.47 9.43
C GLU A 25 -35.15 -43.36 8.73
N ARG A 26 -33.86 -43.04 8.97
CA ARG A 26 -32.87 -43.91 9.66
C ARG A 26 -31.48 -43.28 9.62
N SER A 27 -31.01 -42.83 10.79
CA SER A 27 -29.62 -43.08 11.23
C SER A 27 -29.66 -44.40 12.02
N PRO A 28 -28.60 -45.23 12.03
CA PRO A 28 -27.55 -45.01 13.03
C PRO A 28 -26.13 -45.47 12.63
N SER A 29 -25.14 -44.88 13.34
CA SER A 29 -23.82 -45.40 13.76
C SER A 29 -22.96 -46.16 12.73
N VAL A 30 -21.65 -45.95 12.63
CA VAL A 30 -20.63 -46.39 13.59
C VAL A 30 -19.29 -45.90 13.03
N TYR A 31 -18.55 -45.06 13.77
CA TYR A 31 -17.10 -45.24 13.96
C TYR A 31 -16.68 -44.36 15.14
N ARG A 32 -16.67 -44.99 16.32
CA ARG A 32 -16.06 -44.49 17.54
C ARG A 32 -15.24 -45.64 18.09
N ARG A 33 -14.06 -45.31 18.64
CA ARG A 33 -13.06 -46.12 19.39
C ARG A 33 -11.76 -46.33 18.60
N ASP A 34 -10.56 -46.14 19.16
CA ASP A 34 -10.16 -46.05 20.57
C ASP A 34 -8.78 -45.38 20.74
N ARG A 35 -8.63 -44.67 21.89
CA ARG A 35 -7.53 -44.67 22.91
C ARG A 35 -6.06 -44.65 22.43
N ALA A 36 -5.13 -43.89 23.01
CA ALA A 36 -4.84 -43.62 24.42
C ALA A 36 -3.97 -42.35 24.56
N ARG A 37 -4.25 -41.43 25.49
CA ARG A 37 -3.58 -41.27 26.80
C ARG A 37 -2.05 -41.45 26.78
N ILE A 38 -1.32 -40.32 26.80
CA ILE A 38 -0.16 -40.13 27.69
C ILE A 38 -0.29 -38.74 28.31
N SER A 39 -0.44 -38.71 29.63
CA SER A 39 -0.21 -37.56 30.50
C SER A 39 0.91 -37.98 31.44
N LEU A 40 1.99 -37.21 31.52
CA LEU A 40 2.48 -36.65 32.78
C LEU A 40 3.74 -35.80 32.54
N PHE A 41 3.69 -34.59 33.12
CA PHE A 41 4.76 -33.91 33.86
C PHE A 41 6.14 -33.77 33.20
N LEU A 42 6.51 -32.53 32.89
CA LEU A 42 7.69 -31.93 33.51
C LEU A 42 7.47 -30.43 33.75
N THR A 43 8.03 -30.03 34.87
CA THR A 43 7.90 -28.81 35.68
C THR A 43 8.44 -27.53 35.03
N ARG A 44 7.88 -26.42 35.53
CA ARG A 44 8.40 -25.04 35.53
C ARG A 44 9.91 -24.92 35.28
N CYS A 45 10.27 -24.11 34.29
CA CYS A 45 11.52 -23.37 34.29
C CYS A 45 11.23 -21.91 33.91
N ASP A 46 11.46 -21.02 34.88
CA ASP A 46 11.49 -19.58 34.71
C ASP A 46 12.49 -19.19 33.61
N ILE A 47 11.99 -18.67 32.49
CA ILE A 47 12.84 -17.99 31.51
C ILE A 47 12.80 -16.51 31.82
N GLN A 48 13.81 -16.09 32.57
CA GLN A 48 14.16 -14.69 32.76
C GLN A 48 14.43 -14.02 31.42
N ARG A 49 13.96 -12.77 31.32
CA ARG A 49 14.21 -11.81 30.24
C ARG A 49 15.70 -11.75 29.88
N VAL A 50 16.06 -12.31 28.73
CA VAL A 50 17.31 -11.95 28.03
C VAL A 50 16.98 -10.82 27.07
N LYS A 51 17.37 -9.59 27.44
CA LYS A 51 17.40 -8.44 26.53
C LYS A 51 18.43 -8.73 25.42
N LYS A 52 17.99 -8.71 24.16
CA LYS A 52 18.88 -8.69 22.98
C LYS A 52 19.75 -7.42 23.00
N PRO A 53 21.04 -7.50 22.67
CA PRO A 53 21.88 -6.32 22.48
C PRO A 53 21.58 -5.67 21.13
N GLN A 54 21.58 -4.34 21.11
CA GLN A 54 21.50 -3.52 19.90
C GLN A 54 22.82 -3.53 19.12
N PRO A 55 22.82 -3.44 17.78
CA PRO A 55 24.05 -3.27 17.00
C PRO A 55 24.16 -1.82 16.50
N GLU A 56 24.43 -0.87 17.39
CA GLU A 56 24.87 0.46 16.97
C GLU A 56 26.05 0.89 17.86
N ALA A 57 27.02 1.60 17.26
CA ALA A 57 28.27 2.09 17.86
C ALA A 57 29.51 1.17 17.77
N ARG A 58 29.77 0.55 16.62
CA ARG A 58 31.13 0.07 16.25
C ARG A 58 31.48 0.34 14.78
N CYS A 59 31.59 1.62 14.41
CA CYS A 59 32.30 2.04 13.19
C CYS A 59 33.02 3.40 13.29
N TRP A 60 33.13 4.00 14.47
CA TRP A 60 33.75 5.32 14.65
C TRP A 60 35.12 5.30 15.34
N PHE A 61 35.89 4.21 15.23
CA PHE A 61 37.17 4.09 15.94
C PHE A 61 38.37 3.58 15.12
N LEU A 62 38.35 3.74 13.79
CA LEU A 62 39.49 3.37 12.93
C LEU A 62 39.87 4.43 11.87
N ALA A 63 39.58 5.71 12.13
CA ALA A 63 39.94 6.81 11.21
C ALA A 63 40.67 7.98 11.90
N ARG A 64 41.50 7.70 12.93
CA ARG A 64 42.23 8.78 13.63
C ARG A 64 43.69 8.52 14.02
N HIS A 65 44.35 7.52 13.44
CA HIS A 65 45.79 7.31 13.68
C HIS A 65 46.57 6.93 12.43
N VAL A 66 46.55 7.80 11.41
CA VAL A 66 47.69 7.97 10.50
C VAL A 66 47.84 9.46 10.19
N LEU A 67 48.35 10.21 11.16
CA LEU A 67 48.94 11.52 10.93
C LEU A 67 50.20 11.59 11.78
N ILE A 68 51.27 12.12 11.19
CA ILE A 68 52.66 12.22 11.68
C ILE A 68 53.53 11.04 11.24
N ILE A 69 54.18 11.20 10.07
CA ILE A 69 55.64 11.21 9.89
C ILE A 69 55.95 11.81 8.50
N SER A 70 57.06 12.54 8.44
CA SER A 70 57.73 13.22 7.31
C SER A 70 57.09 14.50 6.75
N ARG A 71 57.43 15.62 7.40
CA ARG A 71 57.58 16.93 6.76
C ARG A 71 58.78 16.92 5.79
N ASN A 72 58.64 17.72 4.73
CA ASN A 72 59.66 18.19 3.78
C ASN A 72 60.04 17.25 2.65
N LEU A 73 59.31 17.37 1.53
CA LEU A 73 59.85 17.67 0.20
C LEU A 73 58.66 17.75 -0.78
N PHE A 74 58.65 18.79 -1.62
CA PHE A 74 57.71 19.15 -2.71
C PHE A 74 56.73 20.32 -2.48
N PRO A 75 56.65 21.26 -3.45
CA PRO A 75 55.99 22.56 -3.30
C PRO A 75 54.50 22.53 -3.65
N VAL A 76 53.83 23.54 -3.11
CA VAL A 76 52.43 23.99 -3.31
C VAL A 76 51.92 23.82 -4.75
N ALA A 77 50.83 23.05 -4.94
CA ALA A 77 49.72 23.37 -5.85
C ALA A 77 48.61 22.30 -5.76
N HIS A 78 47.36 22.73 -5.90
CA HIS A 78 46.10 21.95 -5.92
C HIS A 78 45.56 21.46 -4.57
N PHE A 79 45.14 22.42 -3.75
CA PHE A 79 44.05 22.24 -2.81
C PHE A 79 42.75 22.01 -3.60
N LEU A 80 42.48 20.76 -3.99
CA LEU A 80 41.16 20.35 -4.46
C LEU A 80 40.22 20.31 -3.27
N SER A 81 39.21 21.18 -3.30
CA SER A 81 38.05 21.22 -2.42
C SER A 81 37.51 19.80 -2.20
N HIS A 82 37.72 19.25 -1.01
CA HIS A 82 37.10 17.99 -0.57
C HIS A 82 35.56 18.08 -0.42
N THR A 83 34.94 19.19 -0.83
CA THR A 83 33.49 19.41 -0.78
C THR A 83 32.77 18.96 -2.05
N ASP A 84 33.46 18.81 -3.19
CA ASP A 84 32.80 18.48 -4.45
C ASP A 84 32.56 16.96 -4.64
N TRP A 85 33.38 16.13 -3.99
CA TRP A 85 33.22 14.66 -4.01
C TRP A 85 32.06 14.15 -3.13
N LEU A 86 31.73 14.87 -2.06
CA LEU A 86 30.54 14.57 -1.24
C LEU A 86 29.24 14.94 -1.97
N GLY A 87 29.27 15.94 -2.86
CA GLY A 87 28.14 16.26 -3.73
C GLY A 87 27.85 15.18 -4.78
N TYR A 88 28.88 14.51 -5.30
CA TYR A 88 28.74 13.42 -6.26
C TYR A 88 28.26 12.09 -5.64
N LEU A 89 28.60 11.83 -4.37
CA LEU A 89 28.12 10.64 -3.65
C LEU A 89 26.66 10.76 -3.18
N PHE A 90 26.07 11.97 -3.28
CA PHE A 90 24.69 12.27 -2.89
C PHE A 90 23.87 12.71 -4.12
N MET A 91 24.10 12.11 -5.28
CA MET A 91 23.07 12.12 -6.32
C MET A 91 21.87 11.35 -5.75
N SER A 92 20.72 12.02 -5.58
CA SER A 92 19.50 11.34 -5.14
C SER A 92 19.24 10.18 -6.09
N GLU A 93 19.41 8.94 -5.63
CA GLU A 93 19.08 7.78 -6.43
C GLU A 93 17.60 7.90 -6.82
N LYS A 94 17.34 8.01 -8.13
CA LYS A 94 15.98 7.98 -8.65
C LYS A 94 15.47 6.55 -8.53
N TYR A 95 14.35 6.37 -7.84
CA TYR A 95 13.66 5.09 -7.77
C TYR A 95 12.56 5.07 -8.83
N VAL A 96 12.82 4.34 -9.92
CA VAL A 96 11.91 4.24 -11.06
C VAL A 96 10.94 3.08 -10.84
N VAL A 97 9.64 3.36 -10.90
CA VAL A 97 8.58 2.36 -10.78
C VAL A 97 7.96 2.10 -12.14
N THR A 98 7.99 0.85 -12.60
CA THR A 98 7.29 0.44 -13.83
C THR A 98 5.84 0.04 -13.53
N TRP A 99 4.98 0.00 -14.56
CA TRP A 99 3.59 -0.46 -14.44
C TRP A 99 3.50 -1.86 -13.81
N ASP A 100 4.38 -2.78 -14.23
CA ASP A 100 4.40 -4.16 -13.72
C ASP A 100 4.79 -4.21 -12.24
N MET A 101 5.78 -3.42 -11.82
CA MET A 101 6.19 -3.33 -10.41
C MET A 101 5.04 -2.81 -9.55
N LEU A 102 4.39 -1.73 -9.97
CA LEU A 102 3.23 -1.18 -9.27
C LEU A 102 2.13 -2.23 -9.11
N GLN A 103 1.82 -2.97 -10.18
CA GLN A 103 0.82 -4.04 -10.14
C GLN A 103 1.21 -5.17 -9.18
N ILE A 104 2.47 -5.61 -9.20
CA ILE A 104 2.97 -6.63 -8.26
C ILE A 104 2.77 -6.18 -6.81
N HIS A 105 3.10 -4.92 -6.49
CA HIS A 105 2.92 -4.40 -5.15
C HIS A 105 1.45 -4.26 -4.77
N ALA A 106 0.60 -3.75 -5.66
CA ALA A 106 -0.85 -3.65 -5.41
C ALA A 106 -1.49 -5.03 -5.15
N ARG A 107 -1.05 -6.08 -5.86
CA ARG A 107 -1.54 -7.45 -5.61
C ARG A 107 -1.09 -8.00 -4.26
N LYS A 108 0.13 -7.70 -3.80
CA LYS A 108 0.59 -8.03 -2.45
C LYS A 108 -0.25 -7.31 -1.38
N LEU A 109 -0.61 -6.05 -1.62
CA LEU A 109 -1.49 -5.30 -0.73
C LEU A 109 -2.90 -5.91 -0.69
N ALA A 110 -3.48 -6.26 -1.84
CA ALA A 110 -4.79 -6.91 -1.91
C ALA A 110 -4.84 -8.21 -1.08
N GLN A 111 -3.77 -9.00 -1.07
CA GLN A 111 -3.69 -10.21 -0.23
C GLN A 111 -3.82 -9.91 1.27
N ARG A 112 -3.26 -8.78 1.76
CA ARG A 112 -3.37 -8.35 3.17
C ARG A 112 -4.74 -7.78 3.53
N LEU A 113 -5.54 -7.43 2.53
CA LEU A 113 -6.87 -6.85 2.68
C LEU A 113 -7.99 -7.90 2.64
N LEU A 114 -7.68 -9.19 2.51
CA LEU A 114 -8.68 -10.25 2.67
C LEU A 114 -9.07 -10.45 4.15
N PRO A 115 -10.29 -10.93 4.45
CA PRO A 115 -11.40 -11.25 3.53
C PRO A 115 -12.09 -10.01 2.93
N VAL A 116 -12.70 -10.12 1.75
CA VAL A 116 -13.25 -8.92 1.06
C VAL A 116 -14.54 -8.40 1.71
N GLU A 117 -15.32 -9.27 2.33
CA GLU A 117 -16.67 -8.98 2.86
C GLU A 117 -16.66 -7.94 3.99
N GLN A 118 -15.48 -7.65 4.57
CA GLN A 118 -15.31 -6.60 5.57
C GLN A 118 -15.33 -5.18 4.95
N TRP A 119 -15.19 -5.06 3.62
CA TRP A 119 -15.09 -3.78 2.92
C TRP A 119 -16.37 -3.41 2.18
N LYS A 120 -16.83 -2.18 2.39
CA LYS A 120 -17.95 -1.55 1.68
C LYS A 120 -17.53 -0.96 0.33
N GLY A 121 -16.28 -0.49 0.24
CA GLY A 121 -15.77 0.17 -0.95
C GLY A 121 -14.33 0.65 -0.81
N ILE A 122 -13.83 1.31 -1.86
CA ILE A 122 -12.50 1.93 -1.92
C ILE A 122 -12.66 3.43 -2.15
N ILE A 123 -11.90 4.26 -1.44
CA ILE A 123 -11.78 5.69 -1.67
C ILE A 123 -10.36 5.97 -2.17
N ALA A 124 -10.23 6.38 -3.42
CA ALA A 124 -8.95 6.74 -4.02
C ALA A 124 -8.59 8.19 -3.68
N VAL A 125 -7.38 8.40 -3.17
CA VAL A 125 -6.81 9.75 -3.04
C VAL A 125 -6.36 10.22 -4.41
N SER A 126 -6.97 11.29 -4.91
CA SER A 126 -6.67 11.81 -6.24
C SER A 126 -5.40 12.66 -6.22
N ARG A 127 -4.45 12.49 -7.14
CA ARG A 127 -4.49 11.60 -8.32
C ARG A 127 -3.73 10.28 -8.15
N GLY A 128 -2.75 10.23 -7.24
CA GLY A 128 -1.81 9.11 -7.11
C GLY A 128 -2.49 7.78 -6.80
N GLY A 129 -3.46 7.79 -5.89
CA GLY A 129 -4.26 6.63 -5.50
C GLY A 129 -5.22 6.07 -6.56
N LEU A 130 -5.44 6.74 -7.70
CA LEU A 130 -6.42 6.31 -8.70
C LEU A 130 -6.05 4.96 -9.34
N VAL A 131 -4.80 4.78 -9.77
CA VAL A 131 -4.37 3.50 -10.34
C VAL A 131 -4.30 2.40 -9.27
N PRO A 132 -3.67 2.60 -8.09
CA PRO A 132 -3.72 1.64 -7.00
C PRO A 132 -5.15 1.21 -6.64
N ALA A 133 -6.10 2.15 -6.55
CA ALA A 133 -7.51 1.83 -6.28
C ALA A 133 -8.12 0.93 -7.36
N SER A 134 -7.84 1.21 -8.65
CA SER A 134 -8.33 0.37 -9.75
C SER A 134 -7.77 -1.07 -9.69
N LEU A 135 -6.50 -1.21 -9.31
CA LEU A 135 -5.83 -2.51 -9.15
C LEU A 135 -6.43 -3.27 -7.97
N LEU A 136 -6.59 -2.62 -6.81
CA LEU A 136 -7.24 -3.22 -5.64
C LEU A 136 -8.70 -3.61 -5.91
N ALA A 137 -9.46 -2.75 -6.58
CA ALA A 137 -10.84 -3.02 -6.97
C ALA A 137 -10.94 -4.29 -7.82
N ARG A 138 -10.01 -4.48 -8.77
CA ARG A 138 -9.93 -5.68 -9.59
C ARG A 138 -9.60 -6.92 -8.77
N GLU A 139 -8.58 -6.88 -7.92
CA GLU A 139 -8.15 -8.05 -7.14
C GLU A 139 -9.16 -8.46 -6.07
N LEU A 140 -9.82 -7.48 -5.44
CA LEU A 140 -10.82 -7.71 -4.40
C LEU A 140 -12.23 -7.91 -4.97
N GLY A 141 -12.49 -7.57 -6.24
CA GLY A 141 -13.83 -7.63 -6.81
C GLY A 141 -14.78 -6.55 -6.30
N ILE A 142 -14.25 -5.46 -5.73
CA ILE A 142 -15.02 -4.34 -5.20
C ILE A 142 -15.40 -3.40 -6.35
N ARG A 143 -16.71 -3.17 -6.54
CA ARG A 143 -17.23 -2.27 -7.58
C ARG A 143 -17.53 -0.86 -7.09
N TYR A 144 -17.71 -0.68 -5.78
CA TYR A 144 -17.86 0.64 -5.19
C TYR A 144 -16.47 1.28 -5.03
N VAL A 145 -16.11 2.14 -5.97
CA VAL A 145 -14.90 2.96 -5.92
C VAL A 145 -15.31 4.43 -6.00
N ASP A 146 -14.93 5.22 -5.01
CA ASP A 146 -15.12 6.66 -4.97
C ASP A 146 -13.77 7.38 -4.77
N THR A 147 -13.77 8.71 -4.70
CA THR A 147 -12.57 9.54 -4.65
C THR A 147 -12.61 10.61 -3.57
N VAL A 148 -11.43 11.03 -3.14
CA VAL A 148 -11.20 12.28 -2.42
C VAL A 148 -10.14 13.09 -3.17
N CYS A 149 -10.42 14.37 -3.42
CA CYS A 149 -9.58 15.25 -4.21
C CYS A 149 -9.10 16.39 -3.31
N ILE A 150 -7.81 16.40 -2.99
CA ILE A 150 -7.16 17.42 -2.17
C ILE A 150 -6.14 18.15 -3.05
N SER A 151 -6.16 19.47 -3.03
CA SER A 151 -5.15 20.32 -3.66
C SER A 151 -4.39 21.09 -2.59
N SER A 152 -3.06 21.03 -2.61
CA SER A 152 -2.20 21.93 -1.84
C SER A 152 -1.84 23.14 -2.70
N TYR A 153 -2.13 24.35 -2.24
CA TYR A 153 -1.60 25.58 -2.85
C TYR A 153 -0.40 26.05 -2.02
N ASP A 154 0.71 26.37 -2.68
CA ASP A 154 1.82 27.09 -2.07
C ASP A 154 1.57 28.60 -2.31
N HIS A 155 1.00 29.27 -1.32
CA HIS A 155 1.08 30.72 -1.22
C HIS A 155 2.03 31.04 -0.06
N ASP A 156 3.24 31.47 -0.42
CA ASP A 156 4.28 32.11 0.41
C ASP A 156 4.16 31.92 1.93
N HIS A 157 4.42 30.70 2.40
CA HIS A 157 4.69 30.30 3.81
C HIS A 157 3.61 29.50 4.55
N GLN A 158 2.43 29.23 3.97
CA GLN A 158 1.48 28.29 4.58
C GLN A 158 0.76 27.43 3.53
N ARG A 159 1.02 26.11 3.54
CA ARG A 159 0.31 25.12 2.71
C ARG A 159 -1.13 25.00 3.19
N GLU A 160 -2.02 25.79 2.62
CA GLU A 160 -3.45 25.62 2.86
C GLU A 160 -3.96 24.46 1.98
N MET A 161 -4.33 23.34 2.60
CA MET A 161 -4.93 22.21 1.89
C MET A 161 -6.41 22.48 1.65
N LYS A 162 -6.80 22.46 0.38
CA LYS A 162 -8.20 22.62 -0.03
C LYS A 162 -8.77 21.29 -0.50
N VAL A 163 -9.89 20.89 0.11
CA VAL A 163 -10.67 19.72 -0.32
C VAL A 163 -11.60 20.15 -1.45
N LEU A 164 -11.37 19.63 -2.66
CA LEU A 164 -12.17 19.94 -3.86
C LEU A 164 -13.41 19.05 -3.96
N LYS A 165 -13.25 17.77 -3.60
CA LYS A 165 -14.32 16.78 -3.54
C LYS A 165 -13.97 15.76 -2.47
N ARG A 166 -14.96 15.25 -1.75
CA ARG A 166 -14.79 14.16 -0.80
C ARG A 166 -15.91 13.14 -0.91
N ALA A 167 -15.60 11.87 -0.71
CA ALA A 167 -16.59 10.84 -0.43
C ALA A 167 -17.25 11.11 0.93
N GLU A 168 -18.51 10.72 1.11
CA GLU A 168 -19.26 10.92 2.34
C GLU A 168 -18.87 9.91 3.44
N GLY A 169 -19.23 10.23 4.69
CA GLY A 169 -18.98 9.37 5.86
C GLY A 169 -17.62 9.59 6.52
N ASP A 170 -17.34 8.77 7.53
CA ASP A 170 -16.12 8.77 8.35
C ASP A 170 -15.11 7.67 7.94
N GLY A 171 -15.37 7.03 6.80
CA GLY A 171 -14.53 5.97 6.24
C GLY A 171 -14.79 4.56 6.80
N GLU A 172 -15.76 4.37 7.68
CA GLU A 172 -15.99 3.05 8.30
C GLU A 172 -16.27 1.94 7.28
N GLY A 173 -15.39 0.93 7.24
CA GLY A 173 -15.46 -0.18 6.29
C GLY A 173 -14.98 0.18 4.89
N PHE A 174 -14.30 1.32 4.70
CA PHE A 174 -13.65 1.67 3.44
C PHE A 174 -12.13 1.51 3.52
N ILE A 175 -11.55 1.14 2.40
CA ILE A 175 -10.11 1.25 2.16
C ILE A 175 -9.87 2.62 1.55
N VAL A 176 -9.10 3.48 2.19
CA VAL A 176 -8.55 4.68 1.55
C VAL A 176 -7.17 4.32 1.01
N ILE A 177 -6.88 4.66 -0.25
CA ILE A 177 -5.61 4.27 -0.89
C ILE A 177 -4.99 5.47 -1.61
N ASP A 178 -3.69 5.65 -1.38
CA ASP A 178 -2.81 6.55 -2.15
C ASP A 178 -1.61 5.79 -2.71
N ASP A 179 -0.82 6.39 -3.61
CA ASP A 179 0.38 5.75 -4.15
C ASP A 179 1.56 5.82 -3.17
N LEU A 180 1.80 6.99 -2.57
CA LEU A 180 2.93 7.26 -1.69
C LEU A 180 2.50 8.11 -0.49
N VAL A 181 3.01 7.77 0.71
CA VAL A 181 3.10 8.74 1.80
C VAL A 181 4.53 9.29 1.92
N ASP A 182 4.68 10.61 1.70
CA ASP A 182 5.97 11.32 1.81
C ASP A 182 6.13 11.99 3.18
N THR A 183 5.85 13.29 3.28
CA THR A 183 5.99 14.07 4.53
C THR A 183 4.78 13.93 5.45
N GLY A 184 3.67 13.35 4.97
CA GLY A 184 2.49 13.06 5.78
C GLY A 184 1.39 14.12 5.79
N GLY A 185 1.57 15.28 5.15
CA GLY A 185 0.53 16.34 5.15
C GLY A 185 -0.83 15.86 4.64
N THR A 186 -0.86 15.26 3.44
CA THR A 186 -2.08 14.64 2.88
C THR A 186 -2.63 13.55 3.80
N ALA A 187 -1.77 12.71 4.37
CA ALA A 187 -2.17 11.62 5.25
C ALA A 187 -2.89 12.14 6.51
N GLN A 188 -2.43 13.25 7.10
CA GLN A 188 -3.10 13.87 8.25
C GLN A 188 -4.52 14.32 7.88
N ALA A 189 -4.71 15.03 6.76
CA ALA A 189 -6.04 15.43 6.31
C ALA A 189 -6.95 14.22 6.02
N ILE A 190 -6.40 13.14 5.45
CA ILE A 190 -7.15 11.90 5.23
C ILE A 190 -7.59 11.28 6.56
N ARG A 191 -6.73 11.27 7.58
CA ARG A 191 -7.09 10.76 8.92
C ARG A 191 -8.13 11.61 9.64
N GLU A 192 -8.10 12.92 9.44
CA GLU A 192 -9.12 13.82 9.97
C GLU A 192 -10.48 13.60 9.28
N MET A 193 -10.50 13.41 7.96
CA MET A 193 -11.74 13.19 7.20
C MET A 193 -12.31 11.79 7.37
N TYR A 194 -11.44 10.76 7.41
CA TYR A 194 -11.82 9.36 7.41
C TYR A 194 -11.15 8.60 8.58
N PRO A 195 -11.47 8.97 9.83
CA PRO A 195 -10.79 8.40 11.01
C PRO A 195 -11.02 6.91 11.20
N LYS A 196 -12.05 6.33 10.57
CA LYS A 196 -12.38 4.89 10.64
C LYS A 196 -12.03 4.11 9.38
N ALA A 197 -11.50 4.77 8.34
CA ALA A 197 -11.01 4.06 7.17
C ALA A 197 -9.71 3.33 7.47
N ARG A 198 -9.48 2.23 6.75
CA ARG A 198 -8.15 1.64 6.65
C ARG A 198 -7.38 2.37 5.57
N PHE A 199 -6.42 3.19 5.97
CA PHE A 199 -5.61 3.99 5.06
C PHE A 199 -4.33 3.26 4.67
N CYS A 200 -4.21 2.93 3.39
CA CYS A 200 -3.07 2.21 2.84
C CYS A 200 -2.34 3.04 1.79
N THR A 201 -1.07 2.70 1.55
CA THR A 201 -0.28 3.21 0.42
C THR A 201 0.51 2.08 -0.24
N ILE A 202 1.02 2.29 -1.46
CA ILE A 202 1.96 1.32 -2.04
C ILE A 202 3.36 1.55 -1.46
N PHE A 203 3.80 2.80 -1.45
CA PHE A 203 5.11 3.23 -0.98
C PHE A 203 4.99 4.10 0.28
N ALA A 204 5.95 3.97 1.20
CA ALA A 204 6.02 4.83 2.37
C ALA A 204 7.44 5.31 2.63
N LYS A 205 7.59 6.61 2.87
CA LYS A 205 8.81 7.20 3.40
C LYS A 205 8.76 7.32 4.93
N PRO A 206 9.91 7.35 5.61
CA PRO A 206 9.97 7.37 7.07
C PRO A 206 9.11 8.44 7.74
N ALA A 207 9.09 9.67 7.22
CA ALA A 207 8.36 10.77 7.85
C ALA A 207 6.83 10.59 7.87
N GLY A 208 6.29 9.90 6.86
CA GLY A 208 4.85 9.68 6.71
C GLY A 208 4.38 8.28 7.10
N ARG A 209 5.30 7.33 7.32
CA ARG A 209 5.00 5.90 7.52
C ARG A 209 4.02 5.65 8.68
N GLU A 210 4.15 6.37 9.79
CA GLU A 210 3.31 6.13 10.97
C GLU A 210 1.85 6.62 10.79
N LEU A 211 1.57 7.35 9.71
CA LEU A 211 0.24 7.88 9.42
C LEU A 211 -0.62 6.92 8.60
N VAL A 212 -0.05 5.84 8.05
CA VAL A 212 -0.76 4.82 7.27
C VAL A 212 -0.92 3.52 8.08
N ASP A 213 -2.00 2.79 7.84
CA ASP A 213 -2.26 1.50 8.51
C ASP A 213 -1.47 0.35 7.87
N ASP A 214 -1.18 0.43 6.58
CA ASP A 214 -0.43 -0.58 5.84
C ASP A 214 0.24 0.01 4.59
N TYR A 215 1.36 -0.59 4.20
CA TYR A 215 2.10 -0.26 2.97
C TYR A 215 2.97 -1.44 2.52
N ILE A 216 3.49 -1.40 1.29
CA ILE A 216 4.23 -2.54 0.72
C ILE A 216 5.74 -2.30 0.64
N VAL A 217 6.17 -1.09 0.27
CA VAL A 217 7.59 -0.81 0.01
C VAL A 217 8.05 0.39 0.81
N ASP A 218 9.12 0.20 1.59
CA ASP A 218 9.86 1.27 2.23
C ASP A 218 10.74 2.00 1.23
N ILE A 219 10.61 3.32 1.17
CA ILE A 219 11.43 4.19 0.32
C ILE A 219 12.22 5.14 1.24
N PRO A 220 13.54 5.31 1.06
CA PRO A 220 14.29 6.28 1.85
C PRO A 220 13.75 7.71 1.68
N GLN A 221 13.83 8.53 2.73
CA GLN A 221 13.21 9.87 2.73
C GLN A 221 13.70 10.76 1.56
N ASN A 222 14.99 10.69 1.26
CA ASN A 222 15.67 11.50 0.26
C ASN A 222 15.61 10.89 -1.16
N THR A 223 14.95 9.74 -1.32
CA THR A 223 14.77 9.11 -2.62
C THR A 223 13.63 9.79 -3.37
N TRP A 224 13.92 10.20 -4.61
CA TRP A 224 12.91 10.65 -5.54
C TRP A 224 12.30 9.45 -6.26
N ILE A 225 10.98 9.29 -6.17
CA ILE A 225 10.26 8.22 -6.86
C ILE A 225 9.66 8.76 -8.16
N GLU A 226 9.88 8.06 -9.26
CA GLU A 226 9.21 8.33 -10.54
C GLU A 226 8.15 7.25 -10.77
N GLN A 227 6.88 7.67 -10.75
CA GLN A 227 5.75 6.77 -10.91
C GLN A 227 5.48 6.46 -12.40
N PRO A 228 4.81 5.34 -12.72
CA PRO A 228 4.64 4.91 -14.11
C PRO A 228 3.91 5.91 -15.02
N TRP A 229 2.97 6.68 -14.47
CA TRP A 229 2.18 7.67 -15.21
C TRP A 229 2.94 8.97 -15.52
N ASP A 230 4.09 9.19 -14.88
CA ASP A 230 4.95 10.35 -15.14
C ASP A 230 6.01 10.03 -16.21
N MET A 231 6.02 8.81 -16.74
CA MET A 231 6.98 8.31 -17.71
C MET A 231 6.32 7.79 -18.99
N GLY A 232 7.11 7.63 -20.04
CA GLY A 232 6.66 7.07 -21.32
C GLY A 232 7.80 6.37 -22.07
N VAL A 233 7.44 5.46 -22.97
CA VAL A 233 8.40 4.83 -23.88
C VAL A 233 8.79 5.83 -24.96
N VAL A 234 10.08 6.18 -25.01
CA VAL A 234 10.63 7.14 -25.96
C VAL A 234 11.79 6.52 -26.73
N TYR A 235 12.05 7.04 -27.92
CA TYR A 235 13.27 6.69 -28.65
C TYR A 235 14.50 7.17 -27.85
N ILE A 236 15.42 6.25 -27.60
CA ILE A 236 16.72 6.55 -27.00
C ILE A 236 17.75 6.48 -28.12
N PRO A 237 18.43 7.59 -28.47
CA PRO A 237 19.43 7.56 -29.53
C PRO A 237 20.58 6.61 -29.19
N PRO A 238 21.19 5.96 -30.20
CA PRO A 238 22.38 5.17 -29.96
C PRO A 238 23.51 6.07 -29.45
N ILE A 239 24.39 5.49 -28.61
CA ILE A 239 25.54 6.20 -28.05
C ILE A 239 26.46 6.73 -29.17
N VAL A 240 26.58 5.96 -30.26
CA VAL A 240 27.31 6.35 -31.46
C VAL A 240 26.31 6.62 -32.58
N LYS A 241 26.36 7.83 -33.14
CA LYS A 241 25.55 8.22 -34.30
C LYS A 241 26.21 7.71 -35.59
N SER A 242 25.42 7.06 -36.44
CA SER A 242 25.79 6.70 -37.82
C SER A 242 25.71 7.90 -38.75
#